data_AF-A0A538SMU4-F1
#
_entry.id   AF-A0A538SMU4-F1
#
_cell.length_a   1.000
_cell.length_b   1.000
_cell.length_c   1.000
_cell.angle_alpha   90.00
_cell.angle_beta   90.00
_cell.angle_gamma   90.00
#
_symmetry.space_group_name_H-M   'P 1'
#
loop_
_entity.id
_entity.type
_entity.pdbx_description
1 polymer ?
#
loop_
_entity_poly.entity_id
_entity_poly.type
_entity_poly.pdbx_seq_one_letter_code
_entity_poly.pdbx_strand_id
1 'polypeptide(L)' 'MKSHPAFLLPLALAALASPARSGGVAAPPRVFRFIQDDYGRALAEARARKVPLFIEAWAPW' A
#
# COMPACT_ATOMS: atom_id res chain seq x y z
N MET A 1 38.94 -28.55 -41.83
CA MET A 1 38.14 -29.16 -40.75
C MET A 1 38.31 -28.38 -39.45
N LYS A 2 37.42 -27.42 -39.17
CA LYS A 2 36.76 -27.24 -37.87
C LYS A 2 35.86 -26.01 -37.99
N SER A 3 34.57 -26.27 -38.05
CA SER A 3 33.48 -25.32 -37.91
C SER A 3 33.43 -24.81 -36.48
N HIS A 4 33.23 -23.50 -36.30
CA HIS A 4 32.65 -22.95 -35.07
C HIS A 4 31.51 -22.01 -35.44
N PRO A 5 30.25 -22.47 -35.30
CA PRO A 5 29.07 -21.66 -35.48
C PRO A 5 28.77 -20.86 -34.21
N ALA A 6 28.11 -19.72 -34.40
CA ALA A 6 27.09 -19.17 -33.53
C ALA A 6 27.38 -19.12 -32.02
N PHE A 7 27.81 -17.94 -31.54
CA PHE A 7 27.49 -17.48 -30.19
C PHE A 7 26.94 -16.06 -30.25
N LEU A 8 25.79 -15.92 -30.92
CA LEU A 8 24.89 -14.78 -30.69
C LEU A 8 23.84 -15.22 -29.66
N LEU A 9 24.23 -15.18 -28.39
CA LEU A 9 23.29 -15.33 -27.27
C LEU A 9 22.76 -13.93 -26.95
N PRO A 10 21.43 -13.70 -27.04
CA PRO A 10 20.87 -12.36 -27.08
C PRO A 10 20.94 -11.69 -25.71
N LEU A 11 21.50 -10.49 -25.68
CA LEU A 11 21.39 -9.53 -24.57
C LEU A 11 19.96 -8.95 -24.56
N ALA A 12 18.97 -9.76 -24.21
CA ALA A 12 17.57 -9.36 -24.28
C ALA A 12 16.77 -9.86 -23.06
N LEU A 13 17.08 -9.35 -21.86
CA LEU A 13 16.15 -9.44 -20.74
C LEU A 13 16.45 -8.46 -19.59
N ALA A 14 16.43 -7.15 -19.84
CA ALA A 14 16.60 -6.17 -18.76
C ALA A 14 15.82 -4.84 -18.94
N ALA A 15 14.66 -4.86 -19.60
CA ALA A 15 13.95 -3.62 -19.93
C ALA A 15 12.42 -3.64 -19.66
N LEU A 16 11.94 -4.38 -18.66
CA LEU A 16 10.48 -4.46 -18.39
C LEU A 16 10.05 -4.21 -16.94
N ALA A 17 10.86 -3.56 -16.12
CA ALA A 17 10.44 -3.11 -14.79
C ALA A 17 10.57 -1.59 -14.64
N SER A 18 9.97 -0.82 -15.54
CA SER A 18 9.61 0.56 -15.22
C SER A 18 8.38 0.52 -14.32
N PRO A 19 8.44 0.97 -13.05
CA PRO A 19 7.24 1.14 -12.26
C PRO A 19 6.46 2.27 -12.92
N ALA A 20 5.39 1.91 -13.63
CA ALA A 20 4.44 2.90 -14.10
C ALA A 20 3.92 3.64 -12.85
N ARG A 21 4.41 4.87 -12.66
CA ARG A 21 3.88 5.78 -11.64
C ARG A 21 2.45 6.05 -12.06
N SER A 22 1.52 5.25 -11.53
CA SER A 22 0.11 5.48 -11.70
C SER A 22 -0.15 6.88 -11.13
N GLY A 23 -0.49 7.82 -12.01
CA GLY A 23 -0.94 9.15 -11.63
C GLY A 23 -2.23 8.98 -10.86
N GLY A 24 -2.11 8.77 -9.55
CA GLY A 24 -3.24 8.57 -8.67
C GLY A 24 -4.06 9.85 -8.65
N VAL A 25 -5.27 9.79 -9.22
CA VAL A 25 -6.31 10.77 -8.91
C VAL A 25 -6.37 10.88 -7.41
N ALA A 26 -6.20 12.10 -6.88
CA ALA A 26 -6.23 12.33 -5.45
C ALA A 26 -7.56 11.79 -4.91
N ALA A 27 -7.49 10.73 -4.10
CA ALA A 27 -8.68 10.20 -3.47
C ALA A 27 -9.31 11.34 -2.65
N PRO A 28 -10.64 11.49 -2.68
CA PRO A 28 -11.30 12.51 -1.87
C PRO A 28 -10.86 12.37 -0.41
N PRO A 29 -10.71 13.50 0.32
CA PRO A 29 -10.25 13.46 1.70
C PRO A 29 -11.16 12.53 2.49
N ARG A 30 -10.58 11.42 2.97
CA ARG A 30 -11.29 10.49 3.85
C ARG A 30 -11.37 11.16 5.20
N VAL A 31 -12.49 11.85 5.44
CA VAL A 31 -12.81 12.41 6.75
C VAL A 31 -13.12 11.23 7.67
N PHE A 32 -12.15 10.87 8.51
CA PHE A 32 -12.33 9.82 9.50
C PHE A 32 -13.17 10.39 10.65
N ARG A 33 -14.32 9.78 10.93
CA ARG A 33 -15.12 10.18 12.10
C ARG A 33 -14.59 9.47 13.33
N PHE A 34 -14.08 10.25 14.27
CA PHE A 34 -13.67 9.77 15.58
C PHE A 34 -14.89 9.64 16.52
N ILE A 35 -14.88 8.60 17.34
CA ILE A 35 -15.77 8.49 18.50
C ILE A 35 -15.07 9.22 19.64
N GLN A 36 -15.65 10.32 20.11
CA GLN A 36 -15.02 11.16 21.13
C GLN A 36 -15.17 10.55 22.51
N ASP A 37 -14.06 10.45 23.24
CA ASP A 37 -13.95 10.10 24.65
C ASP A 37 -14.68 8.83 25.11
N ASP A 38 -15.04 7.94 24.18
CA ASP A 38 -15.77 6.70 24.48
C ASP A 38 -15.06 5.49 23.86
N TYR A 39 -14.01 5.06 24.55
CA TYR A 39 -13.24 3.88 24.19
C TYR A 39 -14.08 2.60 24.20
N GLY A 40 -15.01 2.47 25.15
CA GLY A 40 -15.83 1.27 25.33
C GLY A 40 -16.71 1.01 24.10
N ARG A 41 -17.40 2.06 23.63
CA ARG A 41 -18.19 2.00 22.41
C ARG A 41 -17.33 1.75 21.17
N ALA A 42 -16.19 2.44 21.05
CA ALA A 42 -15.31 2.27 19.90
C ALA A 42 -14.79 0.83 19.78
N LEU A 43 -14.42 0.22 20.91
CA LEU A 43 -13.97 -1.17 20.96
C LEU A 43 -15.09 -2.15 20.58
N ALA A 44 -16.31 -1.95 21.08
CA ALA A 44 -17.46 -2.79 20.75
C ALA A 44 -17.79 -2.74 19.24
N GLU A 45 -17.79 -1.55 18.64
CA GLU A 45 -18.06 -1.36 17.21
C GLU A 45 -16.96 -1.97 16.33
N ALA A 46 -15.68 -1.76 16.68
CA ALA A 46 -14.55 -2.34 15.96
C ALA A 46 -14.58 -3.88 16.00
N ARG A 47 -14.92 -4.47 17.15
CA ARG A 47 -15.08 -5.93 17.30
C ARG A 47 -16.25 -6.46 16.48
N ALA A 48 -17.41 -5.80 16.54
CA ALA A 48 -18.59 -6.19 15.77
C ALA A 48 -18.31 -6.16 14.25
N ARG A 49 -17.55 -5.17 13.79
CA ARG A 49 -17.19 -4.99 12.38
C ARG A 49 -15.93 -5.77 11.96
N LYS A 50 -15.20 -6.35 12.90
CA LYS A 50 -13.92 -7.04 12.68
C LYS A 50 -12.89 -6.16 11.96
N VAL A 51 -12.81 -4.89 12.36
CA VAL A 51 -11.84 -3.93 11.81
C VAL A 51 -10.81 -3.53 12.86
N PRO A 52 -9.58 -3.15 12.46
CA PRO A 52 -8.61 -2.56 13.37
C PRO A 52 -9.15 -1.28 14.01
N LEU A 53 -8.80 -1.05 15.28
CA LEU A 53 -9.13 0.18 16.00
C LEU A 53 -7.96 1.15 15.92
N PHE A 54 -8.21 2.37 15.45
CA PHE A 54 -7.26 3.48 15.48
C PHE A 54 -7.62 4.41 16.63
N ILE A 55 -6.64 4.74 17.48
CA ILE A 55 -6.81 5.60 18.65
C ILE A 55 -5.88 6.79 18.48
N GLU A 56 -6.43 7.98 18.58
CA GLU A 56 -5.69 9.23 18.68
C GLU A 56 -5.84 9.69 20.14
N ALA A 57 -4.71 9.83 20.81
CA ALA A 57 -4.65 10.21 22.22
C ALA A 57 -3.64 11.33 22.34
N TRP A 58 -4.11 12.50 22.75
CA TRP A 58 -3.28 13.69 22.91
C TRP A 58 -3.57 14.36 24.24
N ALA A 59 -2.64 15.21 24.65
CA ALA A 59 -2.77 16.05 25.82
C ALA A 59 -2.19 17.45 25.56
N PRO A 60 -2.72 18.52 26.19
CA PRO A 60 -2.28 19.90 25.94
C PRO A 60 -1.00 20.32 26.68
N TRP A 61 -0.37 19.42 27.45
CA TRP A 61 0.79 19.71 28.28
C TRP A 61 2.10 19.24 27.64
#